data_AF-A0A6H0XSW3-F1
#
_entry.id   AF-A0A6H0XSW3-F1
#
_cell.length_a   1.000
_cell.length_b   1.000
_cell.length_c   1.000
_cell.angle_alpha   90.00
_cell.angle_beta   90.00
_cell.angle_gamma   90.00
#
_symmetry.space_group_name_H-M   'P 1'
#
loop_
_entity.id
_entity.type
_entity.pdbx_description
1 polymer ?
#
loop_
_entity_poly.entity_id
_entity_poly.type
_entity_poly.pdbx_seq_one_letter_code
_entity_poly.pdbx_strand_id
1 'polypeptide(L)'
;MASALRPTLLRSAMALPARRGASSIIPALRAQSVSRPSLALQKAAFQTSAMRALLPPLPQTVKGTLNDAAPVPHAEPTHGSYHWTFERGLSLALVPATLIPFAAGVGNPYLDSALIGGIILHSYIGFTSCITDYFPTWRVPMTRKIFEYLNILAVFVVGYGFYEFETNDVGLTEAVKKIWTA
;
A
#
# COMPACT_ATOMS: atom_id res chain seq x y z
N MET A 1 66.89 17.20 21.68
CA MET A 1 67.39 17.96 20.51
C MET A 1 66.27 18.88 20.04
N ALA A 2 66.57 20.18 19.91
CA ALA A 2 65.74 21.34 19.50
C ALA A 2 64.44 21.57 20.30
N SER A 3 64.30 22.53 21.24
CA SER A 3 64.53 23.99 21.27
C SER A 3 63.61 24.83 20.38
N ALA A 4 62.71 25.60 21.01
CA ALA A 4 62.45 27.03 20.78
C ALA A 4 61.27 27.46 21.71
N LEU A 5 61.50 28.07 22.87
CA LEU A 5 61.73 29.51 23.13
C LEU A 5 60.55 30.44 22.75
N ARG A 6 59.87 30.90 23.82
CA ARG A 6 59.07 32.12 24.12
C ARG A 6 59.47 33.39 23.30
N PRO A 7 58.71 34.53 23.27
CA PRO A 7 57.92 35.08 24.39
C PRO A 7 56.64 35.91 24.09
N THR A 8 55.96 36.17 25.20
CA THR A 8 54.95 37.19 25.51
C THR A 8 55.43 38.63 25.25
N LEU A 9 54.57 39.45 24.63
CA LEU A 9 54.62 40.91 24.76
C LEU A 9 53.24 41.43 25.19
N LEU A 10 53.18 41.86 26.44
CA LEU A 10 52.16 42.78 26.96
C LEU A 10 52.33 44.14 26.29
N ARG A 11 51.23 44.74 25.83
CA ARG A 11 51.11 46.20 25.79
C ARG A 11 49.74 46.63 26.29
N SER A 12 49.79 47.50 27.29
CA SER A 12 48.70 48.06 28.05
C SER A 12 48.13 49.33 27.39
N ALA A 13 46.86 49.59 27.72
CA ALA A 13 46.16 50.88 27.85
C ALA A 13 45.83 51.71 26.59
N MET A 14 44.54 52.04 26.40
CA MET A 14 43.90 53.24 26.96
C MET A 14 42.38 53.21 26.73
N ALA A 15 41.63 53.76 27.68
CA ALA A 15 40.18 53.86 27.68
C ALA A 15 39.69 55.26 27.22
N LEU A 16 38.39 55.29 26.82
CA LEU A 16 37.43 56.42 26.71
C LEU A 16 37.39 57.23 25.38
N PRO A 17 36.24 57.86 25.01
CA PRO A 17 34.85 57.69 25.45
C PRO A 17 33.83 57.52 24.29
N ALA A 18 32.56 57.37 24.68
CA ALA A 18 31.35 57.19 23.89
C ALA A 18 31.11 58.17 22.73
N ARG A 19 30.45 57.68 21.68
CA ARG A 19 29.33 58.39 21.03
C ARG A 19 28.40 57.44 20.30
N ARG A 20 27.13 57.45 20.71
CA ARG A 20 26.00 56.84 20.00
C ARG A 20 25.82 57.53 18.65
N GLY A 21 25.92 56.78 17.57
CA GLY A 21 25.46 57.19 16.25
C GLY A 21 24.50 56.14 15.73
N ALA A 22 23.20 56.36 15.91
CA ALA A 22 22.18 55.57 15.23
C ALA A 22 22.20 55.96 13.75
N SER A 23 22.70 55.07 12.88
CA SER A 23 22.40 55.12 11.45
C SER A 23 21.68 53.84 11.07
N SER A 24 20.37 53.97 10.92
CA SER A 24 19.49 52.96 10.34
C SER A 24 19.92 52.66 8.90
N ILE A 25 20.61 51.54 8.70
CA ILE A 25 20.69 50.89 7.39
C ILE A 25 20.13 49.50 7.61
N ILE A 26 18.81 49.40 7.59
CA ILE A 26 18.12 48.14 7.42
C ILE A 26 18.42 47.71 5.99
N PRO A 27 19.15 46.61 5.72
CA PRO A 27 19.12 46.06 4.39
C PRO A 27 17.67 45.62 4.19
N ALA A 28 17.01 46.20 3.20
CA ALA A 28 15.72 45.75 2.73
C ALA A 28 15.88 44.34 2.14
N LEU A 29 15.98 43.34 3.01
CA LEU A 29 15.53 41.99 2.74
C LEU A 29 14.03 42.09 2.59
N ARG A 30 13.61 42.55 1.40
CA ARG A 30 12.29 42.34 0.87
C ARG A 30 12.13 40.82 0.88
N ALA A 31 11.53 40.31 1.94
CA ALA A 31 10.89 39.01 1.94
C ALA A 31 9.84 39.11 0.84
N GLN A 32 10.25 38.79 -0.39
CA GLN A 32 9.31 38.45 -1.42
C GLN A 32 8.59 37.25 -0.84
N SER A 33 7.38 37.48 -0.34
CA SER A 33 6.45 36.39 -0.11
C SER A 33 6.28 35.75 -1.47
N VAL A 34 7.09 34.73 -1.75
CA VAL A 34 6.82 33.80 -2.84
C VAL A 34 5.47 33.24 -2.46
N SER A 35 4.44 33.79 -3.08
CA SER A 35 3.10 33.22 -3.09
C SER A 35 3.29 31.86 -3.71
N ARG A 36 3.60 30.86 -2.89
CA ARG A 36 3.52 29.46 -3.28
C ARG A 36 2.11 29.34 -3.82
N PRO A 37 1.92 29.05 -5.12
CA PRO A 37 0.57 28.76 -5.58
C PRO A 37 0.11 27.64 -4.65
N SER A 38 -0.94 27.90 -3.88
CA SER A 38 -1.63 26.80 -3.22
C SER A 38 -2.01 25.90 -4.38
N LEU A 39 -1.37 24.73 -4.47
CA LEU A 39 -1.88 23.63 -5.27
C LEU A 39 -3.17 23.22 -4.58
N ALA A 40 -4.19 24.07 -4.71
CA ALA A 40 -5.57 23.73 -4.40
C ALA A 40 -5.88 22.67 -5.43
N LEU A 41 -5.67 21.41 -5.02
CA LEU A 41 -6.03 20.23 -5.78
C LEU A 41 -7.46 20.47 -6.26
N GLN A 42 -7.64 20.67 -7.56
CA GLN A 42 -8.97 20.85 -8.14
C GLN A 42 -9.77 19.62 -7.73
N LYS A 43 -10.73 19.79 -6.82
CA LYS A 43 -11.68 18.73 -6.48
C LYS A 43 -12.40 18.39 -7.78
N ALA A 44 -12.24 17.15 -8.24
CA ALA A 44 -12.93 16.66 -9.42
C ALA A 44 -14.43 16.90 -9.25
N ALA A 45 -15.08 17.43 -10.30
CA ALA A 45 -16.48 17.88 -10.27
C ALA A 45 -17.50 16.77 -9.89
N PHE A 46 -17.06 15.50 -9.82
CA PHE A 46 -17.91 14.34 -9.55
C PHE A 46 -17.58 13.61 -8.24
N GLN A 47 -16.75 14.17 -7.35
CA GLN A 47 -16.58 13.59 -6.01
C GLN A 47 -17.66 14.10 -5.03
N THR A 48 -18.74 13.33 -4.90
CA THR A 48 -19.81 13.56 -3.90
C THR A 48 -19.45 13.03 -2.51
N SER A 49 -18.45 12.14 -2.41
CA SER A 49 -18.02 11.56 -1.14
C SER A 49 -17.22 12.55 -0.30
N ALA A 50 -17.59 12.72 0.97
CA ALA A 50 -16.80 13.48 1.92
C ALA A 50 -15.40 12.86 2.10
N MET A 51 -14.35 13.68 2.08
CA MET A 51 -13.00 13.21 2.45
C MET A 51 -13.00 12.81 3.92
N ARG A 52 -12.80 11.52 4.17
CA ARG A 52 -12.57 10.98 5.51
C ARG A 52 -11.10 10.58 5.61
N ALA A 53 -10.42 11.04 6.65
CA ALA A 53 -9.10 10.55 6.99
C ALA A 53 -9.25 9.15 7.57
N LEU A 54 -9.33 8.14 6.70
CA LEU A 54 -9.30 6.74 7.13
C LEU A 54 -7.90 6.46 7.67
N LEU A 55 -7.84 6.02 8.93
CA LEU A 55 -6.58 5.67 9.60
C LEU A 55 -5.55 6.84 9.61
N PRO A 56 -5.82 7.96 10.31
CA PRO A 56 -4.88 9.10 10.39
C PRO A 56 -3.51 8.68 10.96
N PRO A 57 -2.39 9.31 10.59
CA PRO A 57 -1.08 8.91 11.09
C PRO A 57 -1.06 8.93 12.63
N LEU A 58 -0.55 7.85 13.23
CA LEU A 58 -0.32 7.80 14.67
C LEU A 58 0.86 8.72 15.04
N PRO A 59 1.00 9.12 16.32
CA PRO A 59 2.18 9.83 16.78
C PRO A 59 3.46 9.09 16.38
N GLN A 60 4.40 9.81 15.77
CA GLN A 60 5.65 9.22 15.32
C GLN A 60 6.55 8.97 16.54
N THR A 61 6.64 7.72 16.97
CA THR A 61 7.48 7.27 18.08
C THR A 61 8.60 6.37 17.55
N VAL A 62 9.85 6.64 17.95
CA VAL A 62 10.98 5.73 17.69
C VAL A 62 10.78 4.47 18.56
N LYS A 63 10.70 3.30 17.94
CA LYS A 63 10.73 2.01 18.63
C LYS A 63 12.19 1.54 18.67
N GLY A 64 12.79 1.50 19.86
CA GLY A 64 14.22 1.19 20.04
C GLY A 64 15.08 2.45 20.13
N THR A 65 16.37 2.32 19.82
CA THR A 65 17.35 3.41 19.77
C THR A 65 17.68 3.82 18.33
N LEU A 66 18.35 4.96 18.16
CA LEU A 66 18.80 5.45 16.83
C LEU A 66 19.81 4.53 16.15
N ASN A 67 20.48 3.66 16.91
CA ASN A 67 21.52 2.76 16.42
C ASN A 67 21.07 1.30 16.32
N ASP A 68 19.82 1.01 16.70
CA ASP A 68 19.29 -0.35 16.61
C ASP A 68 18.99 -0.68 15.14
N ALA A 69 19.49 -1.82 14.67
CA ALA A 69 19.16 -2.31 13.34
C ALA A 69 17.65 -2.58 13.23
N ALA A 70 17.06 -2.27 12.07
CA ALA A 70 15.67 -2.61 11.80
C ALA A 70 15.47 -4.13 11.94
N PRO A 71 14.40 -4.59 12.60
CA PRO A 71 14.16 -6.01 12.77
C PRO A 71 13.93 -6.65 11.40
N VAL A 72 14.75 -7.64 11.07
CA VAL A 72 14.59 -8.45 9.86
C VAL A 72 13.67 -9.62 10.21
N PRO A 73 12.51 -9.77 9.55
CA PRO A 73 11.63 -10.91 9.80
C PRO A 73 12.31 -12.21 9.38
N HIS A 74 11.93 -13.31 10.02
CA HIS A 74 12.40 -14.64 9.63
C HIS A 74 11.98 -14.96 8.18
N ALA A 75 12.90 -15.54 7.41
CA ALA A 75 12.62 -15.89 6.02
C ALA A 75 11.72 -17.14 5.96
N GLU A 76 10.50 -16.97 5.44
CA GLU A 76 9.58 -18.07 5.19
C GLU A 76 9.19 -18.13 3.71
N PRO A 77 9.72 -19.12 2.94
CA PRO A 77 9.46 -19.22 1.51
C PRO A 77 7.98 -19.39 1.16
N THR A 78 7.21 -20.01 2.04
CA THR A 78 5.75 -20.19 1.94
C THR A 78 5.00 -18.87 1.92
N HIS A 79 5.46 -17.86 2.65
CA HIS A 79 4.89 -16.50 2.65
C HIS A 79 5.54 -15.57 1.62
N GLY A 80 6.59 -16.03 0.92
CA GLY A 80 7.32 -15.26 -0.08
C GLY A 80 7.30 -15.91 -1.45
N SER A 81 8.43 -16.52 -1.84
CA SER A 81 8.68 -16.98 -3.20
C SER A 81 7.72 -18.08 -3.69
N TYR A 82 7.32 -19.02 -2.83
CA TYR A 82 6.40 -20.09 -3.21
C TYR A 82 4.99 -19.57 -3.45
N HIS A 83 4.50 -18.71 -2.55
CA HIS A 83 3.22 -18.05 -2.74
C HIS A 83 3.20 -17.23 -4.04
N TRP A 84 4.25 -16.43 -4.27
CA TRP A 84 4.38 -15.62 -5.49
C TRP A 84 4.39 -16.48 -6.76
N THR A 85 5.18 -17.56 -6.78
CA THR A 85 5.27 -18.42 -7.96
C THR A 85 3.93 -19.10 -8.24
N PHE A 86 3.24 -19.53 -7.19
CA PHE A 86 1.92 -20.14 -7.28
C PHE A 86 0.86 -19.18 -7.83
N GLU A 87 0.76 -17.95 -7.29
CA GLU A 87 -0.24 -16.98 -7.78
C GLU A 87 -0.01 -16.62 -9.25
N ARG A 88 1.25 -16.52 -9.69
CA ARG A 88 1.57 -16.22 -11.09
C ARG A 88 1.24 -17.41 -11.98
N GLY A 89 1.58 -18.62 -11.56
CA GLY A 89 1.21 -19.85 -12.27
C GLY A 89 -0.30 -20.02 -12.42
N LEU A 90 -1.05 -19.80 -11.34
CA LEU A 90 -2.52 -19.83 -11.35
C LEU A 90 -3.10 -18.76 -12.30
N SER A 91 -2.58 -17.54 -12.24
CA SER A 91 -3.01 -16.45 -13.12
C SER A 91 -2.73 -16.75 -14.60
N LEU A 92 -1.57 -17.33 -14.90
CA LEU A 92 -1.23 -17.76 -16.26
C LEU A 92 -2.14 -18.89 -16.74
N ALA A 93 -2.51 -19.84 -15.89
CA ALA A 93 -3.41 -20.93 -16.22
C ALA A 93 -4.87 -20.45 -16.47
N LEU A 94 -5.30 -19.40 -15.77
CA LEU A 94 -6.64 -18.83 -15.95
C LEU A 94 -6.84 -18.14 -17.32
N VAL A 95 -5.76 -17.63 -17.93
CA VAL A 95 -5.84 -16.98 -19.25
C VAL A 95 -6.39 -17.94 -20.33
N PRO A 96 -5.80 -19.11 -20.61
CA PRO A 96 -6.38 -20.05 -21.55
C PRO A 96 -7.71 -20.64 -21.05
N ALA A 97 -7.86 -20.88 -19.74
CA ALA A 97 -9.10 -21.45 -19.18
C ALA A 97 -10.32 -20.57 -19.46
N THR A 98 -10.18 -19.25 -19.40
CA THR A 98 -11.25 -18.30 -19.74
C THR A 98 -11.53 -18.22 -21.24
N LEU A 99 -10.55 -18.52 -22.11
CA LEU A 99 -10.70 -18.45 -23.56
C LEU A 99 -11.32 -19.70 -24.18
N ILE A 100 -11.10 -20.88 -23.57
CA ILE A 100 -11.57 -22.17 -24.10
C ILE A 100 -13.09 -22.19 -24.35
N PRO A 101 -13.96 -21.73 -23.43
CA PRO A 101 -15.41 -21.72 -23.67
C PRO A 101 -15.81 -20.89 -24.89
N PHE A 102 -15.13 -19.76 -25.15
CA PHE A 102 -15.39 -18.92 -26.32
C PHE A 102 -14.96 -19.57 -27.64
N ALA A 103 -13.83 -20.27 -27.63
CA ALA A 103 -13.29 -20.90 -28.84
C ALA A 103 -13.99 -22.22 -29.18
N ALA A 104 -14.36 -23.00 -28.16
CA ALA A 104 -14.95 -24.33 -28.34
C ALA A 104 -16.47 -24.29 -28.57
N GLY A 105 -17.17 -23.25 -28.07
CA GLY A 105 -18.62 -23.10 -28.24
C GLY A 105 -19.49 -24.17 -27.55
N VAL A 106 -18.88 -25.07 -26.77
CA VAL A 106 -19.55 -26.18 -26.07
C VAL A 106 -19.24 -26.07 -24.58
N GLY A 107 -20.29 -26.01 -23.74
CA GLY A 107 -20.17 -26.10 -22.29
C GLY A 107 -19.74 -27.50 -21.85
N ASN A 108 -18.51 -27.63 -21.36
CA ASN A 108 -18.03 -28.85 -20.72
C ASN A 108 -18.01 -28.64 -19.20
N PRO A 109 -18.85 -29.34 -18.42
CA PRO A 109 -18.95 -29.15 -16.97
C PRO A 109 -17.62 -29.31 -16.22
N TYR A 110 -16.71 -30.17 -16.71
CA TYR A 110 -15.39 -30.34 -16.11
C TYR A 110 -14.49 -29.11 -16.34
N LEU A 111 -14.55 -28.52 -17.53
CA LEU A 111 -13.80 -27.30 -17.84
C LEU A 111 -14.39 -26.11 -17.12
N ASP A 112 -15.72 -26.06 -16.98
CA ASP A 112 -16.41 -25.00 -16.25
C ASP A 112 -16.08 -25.08 -14.75
N SER A 113 -16.15 -26.27 -14.16
CA SER A 113 -15.73 -26.52 -12.78
C SER A 113 -14.26 -26.17 -12.54
N ALA A 114 -13.36 -26.48 -13.49
CA ALA A 114 -11.95 -26.11 -13.39
C ALA A 114 -11.74 -24.58 -13.45
N LEU A 115 -12.48 -23.90 -14.32
CA LEU A 115 -12.47 -22.44 -14.43
C LEU A 115 -12.99 -21.80 -13.13
N ILE A 116 -14.14 -22.25 -12.62
CA ILE A 116 -14.73 -21.81 -11.35
C ILE A 116 -13.74 -21.99 -10.19
N GLY A 117 -13.18 -23.19 -10.04
CA GLY A 117 -12.22 -23.48 -8.97
C GLY A 117 -10.98 -22.58 -9.05
N GLY A 118 -10.46 -22.35 -10.25
CA GLY A 118 -9.37 -21.43 -10.49
C GLY A 118 -9.72 -19.99 -10.11
N ILE A 119 -10.91 -19.50 -10.48
CA ILE A 119 -11.39 -18.14 -10.16
C ILE A 119 -11.57 -17.97 -8.65
N ILE A 120 -12.18 -18.95 -7.96
CA ILE A 120 -12.36 -18.90 -6.50
C ILE A 120 -11.00 -18.83 -5.81
N LEU A 121 -10.04 -19.67 -6.23
CA LEU A 121 -8.70 -19.69 -5.63
C LEU A 121 -7.93 -18.39 -5.90
N HIS A 122 -7.98 -17.88 -7.13
CA HIS A 122 -7.35 -16.62 -7.50
C HIS A 122 -7.95 -15.44 -6.70
N SER A 123 -9.27 -15.43 -6.53
CA SER A 123 -9.99 -14.41 -5.76
C SER A 123 -9.65 -14.48 -4.27
N TYR A 124 -9.57 -15.68 -3.69
CA TYR A 124 -9.17 -15.87 -2.30
C TYR A 124 -7.78 -15.30 -2.01
N ILE A 125 -6.81 -15.56 -2.91
CA ILE A 125 -5.44 -15.04 -2.80
C ILE A 125 -5.46 -13.51 -2.97
N GLY A 126 -6.15 -13.00 -3.99
CA GLY A 126 -6.27 -11.56 -4.25
C GLY A 126 -6.86 -10.80 -3.06
N PHE A 127 -7.94 -11.31 -2.48
CA PHE A 127 -8.53 -10.71 -1.28
C PHE A 127 -7.62 -10.82 -0.06
N THR A 128 -6.87 -11.91 0.10
CA THR A 128 -5.85 -12.02 1.16
C THR A 128 -4.78 -10.94 1.04
N SER A 129 -4.34 -10.62 -0.18
CA SER A 129 -3.42 -9.52 -0.45
C SER A 129 -4.05 -8.17 -0.11
N CYS A 130 -5.27 -7.89 -0.57
CA CYS A 130 -5.98 -6.65 -0.22
C CYS A 130 -6.17 -6.49 1.29
N ILE A 131 -6.56 -7.56 1.99
CA ILE A 131 -6.71 -7.53 3.45
C ILE A 131 -5.36 -7.22 4.11
N THR A 132 -4.29 -7.79 3.58
CA THR A 132 -2.95 -7.60 4.13
C THR A 132 -2.44 -6.17 3.99
N ASP A 133 -2.70 -5.54 2.85
CA ASP A 133 -2.25 -4.19 2.55
C ASP A 133 -3.06 -3.12 3.30
N TYR A 134 -4.39 -3.29 3.39
CA TYR A 134 -5.27 -2.24 3.92
C TYR A 134 -5.61 -2.38 5.41
N PHE A 135 -5.49 -3.58 5.99
CA PHE A 135 -5.80 -3.84 7.40
C PHE A 135 -4.56 -4.35 8.16
N PRO A 136 -3.66 -3.44 8.58
CA PRO A 136 -2.46 -3.83 9.29
C PRO A 136 -2.77 -4.37 10.70
N THR A 137 -2.11 -5.45 11.07
CA THR A 137 -2.25 -6.14 12.38
C THR A 137 -1.94 -5.23 13.56
N TRP A 138 -0.96 -4.33 13.43
CA TRP A 138 -0.57 -3.41 14.50
C TRP A 138 -1.58 -2.28 14.74
N ARG A 139 -2.54 -2.07 13.83
CA ARG A 139 -3.50 -0.96 13.91
C ARG A 139 -4.93 -1.42 14.12
N VAL A 140 -5.37 -2.40 13.33
CA VAL A 140 -6.76 -2.86 13.27
C VAL A 140 -6.84 -4.39 13.31
N PRO A 141 -6.24 -5.04 14.34
CA PRO A 141 -6.11 -6.50 14.38
C PRO A 141 -7.47 -7.22 14.37
N MET A 142 -8.48 -6.65 15.03
CA MET A 142 -9.82 -7.24 15.09
C MET A 142 -10.50 -7.21 13.71
N THR A 143 -10.49 -6.05 13.06
CA THR A 143 -11.05 -5.87 11.72
C THR A 143 -10.37 -6.78 10.71
N ARG A 144 -9.04 -6.87 10.75
CA ARG A 144 -8.27 -7.78 9.90
C ARG A 144 -8.73 -9.24 10.09
N LYS A 145 -8.78 -9.72 11.33
CA LYS A 145 -9.21 -11.09 11.64
C LYS A 145 -10.63 -11.38 11.13
N ILE A 146 -11.56 -10.44 11.29
CA ILE A 146 -12.92 -10.58 10.76
C ILE A 146 -12.87 -10.78 9.25
N PHE A 147 -12.13 -9.94 8.51
CA PHE A 147 -12.02 -10.07 7.07
C PHE A 147 -11.31 -11.34 6.61
N GLU A 148 -10.29 -11.82 7.35
CA GLU A 148 -9.65 -13.11 7.07
C GLU A 148 -10.66 -14.27 7.17
N TYR A 149 -11.49 -14.31 8.23
CA TYR A 149 -12.54 -15.32 8.36
C TYR A 149 -13.64 -15.17 7.31
N LEU A 150 -14.03 -13.93 6.99
CA LEU A 150 -15.01 -13.68 5.93
C LEU A 150 -14.49 -14.14 4.55
N ASN A 151 -13.21 -13.95 4.27
CA ASN A 151 -12.62 -14.40 3.01
C ASN A 151 -12.64 -15.93 2.91
N ILE A 152 -12.35 -16.63 4.01
CA ILE A 152 -12.48 -18.10 4.07
C ILE A 152 -13.95 -18.52 3.89
N LEU A 153 -14.88 -17.86 4.59
CA LEU A 153 -16.31 -18.14 4.47
C LEU A 153 -16.80 -17.94 3.02
N ALA A 154 -16.34 -16.88 2.35
CA ALA A 154 -16.69 -16.58 0.97
C ALA A 154 -16.32 -17.73 0.02
N VAL A 155 -15.16 -18.37 0.22
CA VAL A 155 -14.76 -19.55 -0.57
C VAL A 155 -15.78 -20.68 -0.47
N PHE A 156 -16.26 -20.98 0.74
CA PHE A 156 -17.24 -22.05 0.95
C PHE A 156 -18.62 -21.69 0.40
N VAL A 157 -19.09 -20.46 0.65
CA VAL A 157 -20.40 -20.00 0.19
C VAL A 157 -20.45 -19.93 -1.34
N VAL A 158 -19.44 -19.31 -1.96
CA VAL A 158 -19.35 -19.19 -3.42
C VAL A 158 -19.11 -20.57 -4.06
N GLY A 159 -18.25 -21.40 -3.46
CA GLY A 159 -18.02 -22.77 -3.92
C GLY A 159 -19.28 -23.62 -3.90
N TYR A 160 -20.08 -23.54 -2.82
CA TYR A 160 -21.37 -24.23 -2.75
C TYR A 160 -22.37 -23.66 -3.77
N GLY A 161 -22.43 -22.35 -3.93
CA GLY A 161 -23.29 -21.72 -4.93
C GLY A 161 -22.99 -22.18 -6.35
N PHE A 162 -21.71 -22.25 -6.72
CA PHE A 162 -21.31 -22.79 -8.02
C PHE A 162 -21.48 -24.30 -8.14
N TYR A 163 -21.30 -25.06 -7.06
CA TYR A 163 -21.61 -26.49 -7.06
C TYR A 163 -23.09 -26.74 -7.41
N GLU A 164 -24.00 -26.02 -6.76
CA GLU A 164 -25.43 -26.07 -7.07
C GLU A 164 -25.70 -25.61 -8.52
N PHE A 165 -24.99 -24.57 -8.99
CA PHE A 165 -25.16 -24.05 -10.34
C PHE A 165 -24.71 -25.01 -11.44
N GLU A 166 -23.64 -25.77 -11.21
CA GLU A 166 -23.13 -26.78 -12.15
C GLU A 166 -23.91 -28.10 -12.09
N THR A 167 -24.44 -28.46 -10.92
CA THR A 167 -25.11 -29.77 -10.73
C THR A 167 -26.61 -29.73 -10.94
N ASN A 168 -27.27 -28.62 -10.57
CA ASN A 168 -28.72 -28.47 -10.58
C ASN A 168 -29.22 -27.38 -11.55
N ASP A 169 -28.32 -26.65 -12.21
CA ASP A 169 -28.66 -25.62 -13.21
C ASP A 169 -27.76 -25.75 -14.46
N VAL A 170 -27.70 -24.70 -15.28
CA VAL A 170 -27.09 -24.69 -16.62
C VAL A 170 -25.56 -24.55 -16.62
N GLY A 171 -24.95 -24.23 -15.47
CA GLY A 171 -23.53 -23.94 -15.36
C GLY A 171 -23.12 -22.52 -15.74
N LEU A 172 -21.90 -22.12 -15.36
CA LEU A 172 -21.38 -20.75 -15.47
C LEU A 172 -21.31 -20.27 -16.93
N THR A 173 -20.72 -21.05 -17.82
CA THR A 173 -20.48 -20.64 -19.21
C THR A 173 -21.77 -20.48 -20.01
N GLU A 174 -22.70 -21.42 -19.90
CA GLU A 174 -24.01 -21.33 -20.56
C GLU A 174 -24.89 -20.23 -19.94
N ALA A 175 -24.78 -19.98 -18.64
CA ALA A 175 -25.46 -18.85 -18.00
C ALA A 175 -24.97 -17.51 -18.54
N VAL A 176 -23.66 -17.30 -18.62
CA VAL A 176 -23.07 -16.08 -19.19
C VAL A 176 -23.54 -15.88 -20.63
N LYS A 177 -23.55 -16.95 -21.44
CA LYS A 177 -24.05 -16.93 -22.81
C LYS A 177 -25.52 -16.50 -22.90
N LYS A 178 -26.39 -17.05 -22.04
CA LYS A 178 -27.82 -16.68 -21.96
C LYS A 178 -28.01 -15.22 -21.53
N ILE A 179 -27.25 -14.74 -20.56
CA ILE A 179 -27.29 -13.35 -20.09
C ILE A 179 -26.86 -12.40 -21.22
N TRP A 180 -25.87 -12.78 -22.02
CA TRP A 180 -25.36 -11.94 -23.10
C TRP A 180 -26.32 -11.81 -24.28
N THR A 181 -27.18 -12.81 -24.51
CA THR A 181 -28.22 -12.76 -25.56
C THR A 181 -29.60 -12.33 -25.04
N ALA A 182 -29.67 -11.85 -23.79
CA ALA A 182 -30.90 -11.32 -23.19
C ALA A 182 -31.30 -9.95 -23.75
#